data_AF-A0A382PZI4-F1
#
_entry.id   AF-A0A382PZI4-F1
#
_cell.length_a   1.000
_cell.length_b   1.000
_cell.length_c   1.000
_cell.angle_alpha   90.00
_cell.angle_beta   90.00
_cell.angle_gamma   90.00
#
_symmetry.space_group_name_H-M   'P 1'
#
loop_
_entity.id
_entity.type
_entity.pdbx_description
1 polymer ?
#
loop_
_entity_poly.entity_id
_entity_poly.type
_entity_poly.pdbx_seq_one_letter_code
_entity_poly.pdbx_strand_id
1 'polypeptide(L)'
;MKPITNGLIRLASGRYQGGDHSITGPILKAIAGPDAKLTGGQPAALIHFDAHTDTMHHLPHWLGAERSAAHWGSYVATEGNVDPRKSIQLGLRGHTRTLNWKKTSAELGYGVIDIDEFRELGVQKTVAAIRQRVGDTPAYITFDLDCLDPSVAPAVANLEPG
;
A
#
# COMPACT_ATOMS: atom_id res chain seq x y z
N MET A 1 -8.99 -38.61 -1.54
CA MET A 1 -8.78 -37.40 -0.72
C MET A 1 -8.28 -36.29 -1.65
N LYS A 2 -9.06 -35.21 -1.82
CA LYS A 2 -8.56 -34.00 -2.50
C LYS A 2 -7.67 -33.23 -1.51
N PRO A 3 -6.51 -32.69 -1.93
CA PRO A 3 -5.69 -31.89 -1.05
C PRO A 3 -6.41 -30.59 -0.69
N ILE A 4 -6.31 -30.20 0.58
CA ILE A 4 -6.83 -28.94 1.12
C ILE A 4 -5.85 -27.85 0.65
N THR A 5 -6.23 -27.06 -0.36
CA THR A 5 -5.44 -25.91 -0.86
C THR A 5 -5.96 -24.57 -0.32
N ASN A 6 -6.58 -24.55 0.87
CA ASN A 6 -7.01 -23.30 1.48
C ASN A 6 -5.79 -22.60 2.13
N GLY A 7 -5.26 -21.56 1.46
CA GLY A 7 -4.42 -20.54 2.10
C GLY A 7 -3.00 -20.34 1.56
N LEU A 8 -2.61 -20.97 0.46
CA LEU A 8 -1.32 -20.70 -0.19
C LEU A 8 -1.49 -19.64 -1.27
N ILE A 9 -1.16 -18.39 -0.90
CA ILE A 9 -0.85 -17.33 -1.87
C ILE A 9 0.19 -17.90 -2.84
N ARG A 10 -0.15 -18.01 -4.12
CA ARG A 10 0.81 -18.39 -5.17
C ARG A 10 1.85 -17.26 -5.29
N LEU A 11 3.00 -17.46 -4.66
CA LEU A 11 4.13 -16.53 -4.77
C LEU A 11 4.93 -16.87 -6.02
N ALA A 12 4.73 -16.10 -7.08
CA ALA A 12 5.82 -15.81 -7.99
C ALA A 12 6.48 -14.53 -7.44
N SER A 13 7.69 -14.63 -6.92
CA SER A 13 8.28 -13.59 -6.05
C SER A 13 9.38 -12.79 -6.75
N GLY A 14 9.21 -11.47 -6.79
CA GLY A 14 10.32 -10.51 -6.92
C GLY A 14 10.67 -9.94 -5.55
N ARG A 15 11.95 -9.61 -5.32
CA ARG A 15 12.39 -8.83 -4.15
C ARG A 15 13.10 -7.58 -4.66
N TYR A 16 12.63 -6.42 -4.22
CA TYR A 16 13.16 -5.13 -4.64
C TYR A 16 13.69 -4.40 -3.40
N GLN A 17 14.88 -3.80 -3.52
CA GLN A 17 15.42 -2.87 -2.52
C GLN A 17 15.38 -1.48 -3.15
N GLY A 18 14.91 -0.50 -2.39
CA GLY A 18 14.39 0.73 -2.96
C GLY A 18 15.32 1.93 -2.98
N GLY A 19 14.75 3.05 -3.46
CA GLY A 19 15.12 4.43 -3.16
C GLY A 19 13.96 5.05 -2.37
N ASP A 20 13.36 6.12 -2.88
CA ASP A 20 12.05 6.57 -2.37
C ASP A 20 10.90 5.66 -2.84
N HIS A 21 9.73 5.81 -2.21
CA HIS A 21 8.60 4.90 -2.41
C HIS A 21 7.98 4.94 -3.83
N SER A 22 8.35 5.92 -4.68
CA SER A 22 7.83 6.03 -6.04
C SER A 22 8.12 4.83 -6.94
N ILE A 23 9.18 4.06 -6.65
CA ILE A 23 9.58 2.89 -7.43
C ILE A 23 8.52 1.78 -7.42
N THR A 24 7.64 1.77 -6.42
CA THR A 24 6.59 0.74 -6.28
C THR A 24 5.61 0.79 -7.44
N GLY A 25 5.30 1.99 -7.94
CA GLY A 25 4.35 2.12 -9.04
C GLY A 25 4.79 1.50 -10.38
N PRO A 26 5.99 1.75 -10.93
CA PRO A 26 6.45 1.05 -12.13
C PRO A 26 6.64 -0.46 -11.91
N ILE A 27 7.02 -0.90 -10.71
CA ILE A 27 7.07 -2.33 -10.37
C ILE A 27 5.68 -2.96 -10.50
N LEU A 28 4.67 -2.38 -9.85
CA LEU A 28 3.28 -2.86 -9.92
C LEU A 28 2.75 -2.89 -11.36
N LYS A 29 3.07 -1.90 -12.18
CA LYS A 29 2.70 -1.88 -13.61
C LYS A 29 3.31 -3.04 -14.40
N ALA A 30 4.53 -3.45 -14.05
CA ALA A 30 5.18 -4.57 -14.72
C ALA A 30 4.63 -5.93 -14.27
N ILE A 31 4.19 -6.04 -13.01
CA ILE A 31 3.88 -7.33 -12.40
C ILE A 31 2.38 -7.57 -12.17
N ALA A 32 1.52 -6.56 -12.29
CA ALA A 32 0.09 -6.67 -12.06
C ALA A 32 -0.73 -5.88 -13.09
N GLY A 33 -1.97 -6.30 -13.32
CA GLY A 33 -2.86 -5.75 -14.34
C GLY A 33 -2.98 -6.61 -15.60
N PRO A 34 -3.72 -6.16 -16.62
CA PRO A 34 -4.19 -6.99 -17.74
C PRO A 34 -3.11 -7.76 -18.50
N ASP A 35 -1.94 -7.16 -18.68
CA ASP A 35 -0.83 -7.74 -19.47
C ASP A 35 0.19 -8.50 -18.60
N ALA A 36 -0.02 -8.53 -17.28
CA ALA A 36 0.96 -9.08 -16.36
C ALA A 36 0.86 -10.60 -16.24
N LYS A 37 1.95 -11.29 -16.60
CA LYS A 37 2.05 -12.75 -16.47
C LYS A 37 2.05 -13.23 -15.02
N LEU A 38 2.59 -12.43 -14.11
CA LEU A 38 2.78 -12.81 -12.70
C LEU A 38 1.45 -13.01 -11.98
N THR A 39 0.51 -12.08 -12.16
CA THR A 39 -0.84 -12.14 -11.60
C THR A 39 -1.85 -12.80 -12.53
N GLY A 40 -1.43 -13.24 -13.72
CA GLY A 40 -2.34 -13.82 -14.73
C GLY A 40 -3.36 -12.83 -15.27
N GLY A 41 -2.96 -11.57 -15.48
CA GLY A 41 -3.83 -10.51 -15.96
C GLY A 41 -4.66 -9.82 -14.87
N GLN A 42 -4.53 -10.22 -13.60
CA GLN A 42 -5.31 -9.67 -12.50
C GLN A 42 -4.64 -8.44 -11.87
N PRO A 43 -5.42 -7.46 -11.36
CA PRO A 43 -4.89 -6.45 -10.45
C PRO A 43 -4.40 -7.10 -9.15
N ALA A 44 -3.40 -6.51 -8.51
CA ALA A 44 -2.93 -6.93 -7.22
C ALA A 44 -3.73 -6.30 -6.07
N ALA A 45 -3.78 -6.97 -4.93
CA ALA A 45 -4.08 -6.35 -3.65
C ALA A 45 -2.80 -5.79 -3.05
N LEU A 46 -2.85 -4.55 -2.58
CA LEU A 46 -1.72 -3.89 -1.94
C LEU A 46 -1.85 -4.01 -0.42
N ILE A 47 -0.77 -4.44 0.25
CA ILE A 47 -0.60 -4.37 1.71
C ILE A 47 0.51 -3.35 1.96
N HIS A 48 0.13 -2.15 2.35
CA HIS A 48 0.98 -0.96 2.39
C HIS A 48 1.26 -0.56 3.84
N PHE A 49 2.50 -0.74 4.28
CA PHE A 49 2.95 -0.26 5.58
C PHE A 49 3.67 1.06 5.38
N ASP A 50 3.14 2.14 5.97
CA ASP A 50 3.60 3.50 5.72
C ASP A 50 2.99 4.46 6.75
N ALA A 51 3.69 5.55 7.07
CA ALA A 51 3.08 6.64 7.82
C ALA A 51 2.12 7.49 6.95
N HIS A 52 2.23 7.40 5.63
CA HIS A 52 1.56 8.22 4.64
C HIS A 52 0.65 7.41 3.71
N THR A 53 -0.24 8.09 2.99
CA THR A 53 -1.17 7.43 2.08
C THR A 53 -0.56 7.11 0.71
N ASP A 54 0.42 7.89 0.24
CA ASP A 54 0.96 7.81 -1.13
C ASP A 54 -0.09 7.80 -2.26
N THR A 55 -1.30 8.28 -1.96
CA THR A 55 -2.42 8.33 -2.90
C THR A 55 -2.80 9.77 -3.23
N MET A 56 -1.90 10.74 -3.06
CA MET A 56 -2.22 12.12 -3.38
C MET A 56 -2.51 12.25 -4.89
N HIS A 57 -3.48 13.10 -5.23
CA HIS A 57 -3.89 13.37 -6.60
C HIS A 57 -4.08 14.87 -6.80
N HIS A 58 -3.58 15.42 -7.92
CA HIS A 58 -3.79 16.82 -8.33
C HIS A 58 -3.46 17.87 -7.25
N LEU A 59 -2.27 17.81 -6.67
CA LEU A 59 -1.79 18.87 -5.79
C LEU A 59 -0.96 19.90 -6.59
N PRO A 60 -1.41 21.18 -6.71
CA PRO A 60 -0.71 22.20 -7.52
C PRO A 60 0.74 22.49 -7.08
N HIS A 61 1.13 22.05 -5.89
CA HIS A 61 2.37 22.43 -5.21
C HIS A 61 3.53 21.45 -5.36
N TRP A 62 3.40 20.36 -6.13
CA TRP A 62 4.51 19.47 -6.49
C TRP A 62 5.21 19.86 -7.80
N LEU A 63 5.23 21.15 -8.15
CA LEU A 63 5.80 21.68 -9.40
C LEU A 63 5.28 20.97 -10.66
N GLY A 64 4.04 20.46 -10.62
CA GLY A 64 3.43 19.70 -11.72
C GLY A 64 3.79 18.21 -11.77
N ALA A 65 4.47 17.66 -10.74
CA ALA A 65 4.76 16.22 -10.69
C ALA A 65 3.48 15.40 -10.45
N GLU A 66 3.21 14.47 -11.35
CA GLU A 66 2.06 13.54 -11.28
C GLU A 66 2.48 12.09 -10.95
N ARG A 67 3.80 11.83 -10.93
CA ARG A 67 4.40 10.52 -10.60
C ARG A 67 5.58 10.72 -9.65
N SER A 68 5.31 10.62 -8.36
CA SER A 68 6.31 10.68 -7.28
C SER A 68 5.93 9.73 -6.13
N ALA A 69 6.72 9.73 -5.05
CA ALA A 69 6.46 8.92 -3.86
C ALA A 69 5.04 9.16 -3.30
N ALA A 70 4.56 10.41 -3.32
CA ALA A 70 3.24 10.73 -2.79
C ALA A 70 2.05 10.32 -3.69
N HIS A 71 2.27 9.86 -4.92
CA HIS A 71 1.21 9.68 -5.93
C HIS A 71 0.99 8.23 -6.39
N TRP A 72 1.96 7.34 -6.15
CA TRP A 72 1.97 6.05 -6.83
C TRP A 72 0.78 5.16 -6.47
N GLY A 73 0.30 5.21 -5.23
CA GLY A 73 -0.88 4.47 -4.78
C GLY A 73 -2.16 4.91 -5.48
N SER A 74 -2.24 6.18 -5.91
CA SER A 74 -3.41 6.68 -6.65
C SER A 74 -3.39 6.17 -8.09
N TYR A 75 -2.28 6.34 -8.82
CA TYR A 75 -2.28 6.03 -10.25
C TYR A 75 -2.30 4.53 -10.52
N VAL A 76 -1.71 3.68 -9.68
CA VAL A 76 -1.77 2.21 -9.88
C VAL A 76 -3.17 1.66 -9.67
N ALA A 77 -3.98 2.30 -8.83
CA ALA A 77 -5.39 1.97 -8.67
C ALA A 77 -6.20 2.45 -9.89
N THR A 78 -6.03 3.72 -10.29
CA THR A 78 -6.74 4.29 -11.44
C THR A 78 -6.41 3.58 -12.76
N GLU A 79 -5.16 3.15 -12.94
CA GLU A 79 -4.68 2.43 -14.13
C GLU A 79 -4.99 0.91 -14.08
N GLY A 80 -5.63 0.42 -13.01
CA GLY A 80 -6.09 -0.97 -12.90
C GLY A 80 -5.02 -2.01 -12.59
N ASN A 81 -3.85 -1.59 -12.11
CA ASN A 81 -2.80 -2.50 -11.64
C ASN A 81 -3.07 -3.00 -10.20
N VAL A 82 -3.81 -2.21 -9.42
CA VAL A 82 -4.18 -2.52 -8.03
C VAL A 82 -5.71 -2.43 -7.88
N ASP A 83 -6.31 -3.37 -7.14
CA ASP A 83 -7.70 -3.24 -6.68
C ASP A 83 -7.70 -2.61 -5.28
N PRO A 84 -8.01 -1.31 -5.14
CA PRO A 84 -8.01 -0.62 -3.85
C PRO A 84 -9.00 -1.23 -2.83
N ARG A 85 -10.11 -1.83 -3.31
CA ARG A 85 -11.12 -2.46 -2.45
C ARG A 85 -10.64 -3.76 -1.81
N LYS A 86 -9.58 -4.35 -2.37
CA LYS A 86 -8.85 -5.51 -1.83
C LYS A 86 -7.56 -5.12 -1.12
N SER A 87 -7.24 -3.83 -1.08
CA SER A 87 -5.97 -3.29 -0.59
C SER A 87 -6.12 -2.56 0.73
N ILE A 88 -5.07 -2.57 1.54
CA ILE A 88 -5.06 -2.02 2.89
C ILE A 88 -3.79 -1.22 3.19
N GLN A 89 -3.94 -0.08 3.84
CA GLN A 89 -2.88 0.83 4.28
C GLN A 89 -2.82 0.81 5.81
N LEU A 90 -1.61 0.74 6.37
CA LEU A 90 -1.37 0.43 7.77
C LEU A 90 -0.31 1.39 8.33
N GLY A 91 -0.61 2.01 9.48
CA GLY A 91 0.36 2.82 10.22
C GLY A 91 0.27 4.33 9.94
N LEU A 92 -0.75 4.74 9.19
CA LEU A 92 -1.01 6.13 8.84
C LEU A 92 -1.06 7.01 10.09
N ARG A 93 -0.27 8.10 10.10
CA ARG A 93 -0.21 9.05 11.22
C ARG A 93 0.40 10.38 10.78
N GLY A 94 0.61 11.28 11.73
CA GLY A 94 1.30 12.53 11.49
C GLY A 94 0.41 13.73 11.15
N HIS A 95 1.04 14.90 11.07
CA HIS A 95 0.37 16.16 10.72
C HIS A 95 0.47 16.42 9.23
N THR A 96 -0.47 15.87 8.48
CA THR A 96 -0.50 16.08 7.04
C THR A 96 -0.85 17.52 6.67
N ARG A 97 -0.41 17.97 5.48
CA ARG A 97 -0.63 19.34 4.98
C ARG A 97 -2.10 19.76 4.86
N THR A 98 -3.05 18.81 4.86
CA THR A 98 -4.48 19.11 4.77
C THR A 98 -5.29 18.17 5.66
N LEU A 99 -6.40 18.62 6.23
CA LEU A 99 -7.28 17.77 7.04
C LEU A 99 -7.89 16.58 6.26
N ASN A 100 -7.89 16.65 4.92
CA ASN A 100 -8.52 15.66 4.04
C ASN A 100 -7.52 14.72 3.36
N TRP A 101 -6.31 14.57 3.90
CA TRP A 101 -5.26 13.75 3.30
C TRP A 101 -5.61 12.27 3.07
N LYS A 102 -6.54 11.70 3.86
CA LYS A 102 -7.07 10.33 3.67
C LYS A 102 -8.18 10.24 2.62
N LYS A 103 -8.66 11.37 2.10
CA LYS A 103 -9.84 11.43 1.22
C LYS A 103 -9.65 10.60 -0.05
N THR A 104 -8.51 10.73 -0.72
CA THR A 104 -8.28 9.98 -1.96
C THR A 104 -8.19 8.47 -1.72
N SER A 105 -7.57 8.04 -0.61
CA SER A 105 -7.60 6.62 -0.20
C SER A 105 -9.04 6.11 -0.05
N ALA A 106 -9.89 6.87 0.64
CA ALA A 106 -11.29 6.52 0.85
C ALA A 106 -12.10 6.50 -0.45
N GLU A 107 -11.92 7.50 -1.34
CA GLU A 107 -12.61 7.60 -2.63
C GLU A 107 -12.22 6.48 -3.60
N LEU A 108 -10.95 6.09 -3.63
CA LEU A 108 -10.49 4.92 -4.38
C LEU A 108 -10.97 3.62 -3.74
N GLY A 109 -11.27 3.64 -2.44
CA GLY A 109 -11.82 2.50 -1.70
C GLY A 109 -10.77 1.67 -0.97
N TYR A 110 -9.58 2.21 -0.70
CA TYR A 110 -8.57 1.58 0.16
C TYR A 110 -9.08 1.39 1.58
N GLY A 111 -8.69 0.28 2.21
CA GLY A 111 -8.87 0.08 3.64
C GLY A 111 -7.75 0.81 4.36
N VAL A 112 -8.07 1.53 5.42
CA VAL A 112 -7.07 2.25 6.21
C VAL A 112 -7.19 1.79 7.64
N ILE A 113 -6.06 1.41 8.24
CA ILE A 113 -5.90 1.24 9.69
C ILE A 113 -4.80 2.23 10.08
N ASP A 114 -5.19 3.33 10.72
CA ASP A 114 -4.22 4.28 11.24
C ASP A 114 -3.50 3.74 12.48
N ILE A 115 -2.47 4.45 12.95
CA ILE A 115 -1.63 3.93 14.03
C ILE A 115 -2.40 3.72 15.34
N ASP A 116 -3.41 4.54 15.61
CA ASP A 116 -4.22 4.46 16.82
C ASP A 116 -5.16 3.25 16.73
N GLU A 117 -5.84 3.05 15.60
CA GLU A 117 -6.63 1.84 15.36
C GLU A 117 -5.76 0.58 15.41
N PHE A 118 -4.55 0.63 14.83
CA PHE A 118 -3.61 -0.49 14.88
C PHE A 118 -3.24 -0.87 16.32
N ARG A 119 -2.98 0.13 17.18
CA ARG A 119 -2.70 -0.06 18.61
C ARG A 119 -3.88 -0.69 19.35
N GLU A 120 -5.10 -0.24 19.07
CA GLU A 120 -6.32 -0.76 19.69
C GLU A 120 -6.64 -2.19 19.25
N LEU A 121 -6.50 -2.47 17.94
CA LEU A 121 -6.74 -3.80 17.37
C LEU A 121 -5.68 -4.81 17.84
N GLY A 122 -4.43 -4.39 17.83
CA GLY A 122 -3.27 -5.24 17.98
C GLY A 122 -3.01 -6.16 16.79
N VAL A 123 -1.78 -6.68 16.73
CA VAL A 123 -1.25 -7.43 15.57
C VAL A 123 -2.16 -8.53 15.06
N GLN A 124 -2.73 -9.35 15.96
CA GLN A 124 -3.53 -10.51 15.55
C GLN A 124 -4.81 -10.12 14.80
N LYS A 125 -5.52 -9.08 15.29
CA LYS A 125 -6.73 -8.59 14.63
C LYS A 125 -6.40 -7.86 13.34
N THR A 126 -5.30 -7.09 13.30
CA THR A 126 -4.81 -6.48 12.07
C THR A 126 -4.51 -7.52 11.01
N VAL A 127 -3.80 -8.60 11.34
CA VAL A 127 -3.53 -9.71 10.40
C VAL A 127 -4.82 -10.36 9.91
N ALA A 128 -5.81 -10.54 10.79
CA ALA A 128 -7.12 -11.06 10.39
C ALA A 128 -7.85 -10.11 9.41
N ALA A 129 -7.83 -8.79 9.68
CA ALA A 129 -8.40 -7.78 8.81
C ALA A 129 -7.72 -7.74 7.42
N ILE A 130 -6.39 -7.81 7.39
CA ILE A 130 -5.61 -7.92 6.13
C ILE A 130 -6.08 -9.14 5.34
N ARG A 131 -6.11 -10.33 5.97
CA ARG A 131 -6.51 -11.58 5.30
C ARG A 131 -7.94 -11.53 4.78
N GLN A 132 -8.88 -11.00 5.58
CA GLN A 132 -10.28 -10.85 5.18
C GLN A 132 -10.43 -9.95 3.96
N ARG A 133 -9.68 -8.84 3.93
CA ARG A 133 -9.77 -7.84 2.87
C ARG A 133 -9.10 -8.29 1.57
N VAL A 134 -7.89 -8.84 1.68
CA VAL A 134 -7.10 -9.32 0.54
C VAL A 134 -7.71 -10.57 -0.08
N GLY A 135 -8.17 -11.52 0.74
CA GLY A 135 -8.68 -12.82 0.28
C GLY A 135 -7.64 -13.58 -0.55
N ASP A 136 -8.07 -14.12 -1.69
CA ASP A 136 -7.21 -14.87 -2.61
C ASP A 136 -6.61 -14.02 -3.75
N THR A 137 -6.79 -12.69 -3.71
CA THR A 137 -6.22 -11.77 -4.71
C THR A 137 -4.69 -11.82 -4.65
N PRO A 138 -3.96 -11.81 -5.80
CA PRO A 138 -2.51 -11.71 -5.80
C PRO A 138 -2.05 -10.49 -4.99
N ALA A 139 -1.21 -10.70 -3.97
CA ALA A 139 -0.84 -9.64 -3.05
C ALA A 139 0.57 -9.08 -3.32
N TYR A 140 0.71 -7.77 -3.26
CA TYR A 140 1.99 -7.06 -3.19
C TYR A 140 2.12 -6.40 -1.82
N ILE A 141 3.19 -6.71 -1.09
CA ILE A 141 3.49 -6.10 0.19
C ILE A 141 4.54 -5.02 -0.05
N THR A 142 4.25 -3.79 0.37
CA THR A 142 5.21 -2.69 0.29
C THR A 142 5.55 -2.14 1.66
N PHE A 143 6.87 -2.03 1.86
CA PHE A 143 7.64 -1.74 3.07
C PHE A 143 8.12 -0.29 3.25
N ASP A 144 7.34 0.74 3.57
CA ASP A 144 7.99 2.04 3.87
C ASP A 144 8.64 1.98 5.27
N LEU A 145 9.91 2.36 5.36
CA LEU A 145 10.61 2.37 6.64
C LEU A 145 10.05 3.44 7.59
N ASP A 146 9.45 4.52 7.05
CA ASP A 146 8.84 5.56 7.88
C ASP A 146 7.57 5.11 8.63
N CYS A 147 7.05 3.92 8.30
CA CYS A 147 5.98 3.31 9.09
C CYS A 147 6.43 2.99 10.52
N LEU A 148 7.74 2.83 10.74
CA LEU A 148 8.36 2.62 12.04
C LEU A 148 8.63 3.95 12.74
N ASP A 149 8.61 3.93 14.07
CA ASP A 149 8.97 5.12 14.86
C ASP A 149 10.42 5.56 14.55
N PRO A 150 10.71 6.88 14.53
CA PRO A 150 12.06 7.40 14.33
C PRO A 150 13.13 6.84 15.28
N SER A 151 12.77 6.36 16.47
CA SER A 151 13.71 5.67 17.37
C SER A 151 14.21 4.34 16.81
N VAL A 152 13.46 3.73 15.89
CA VAL A 152 13.78 2.46 15.22
C VAL A 152 14.34 2.73 13.82
N ALA A 153 13.71 3.63 13.05
CA ALA A 153 14.11 3.98 11.68
C ALA A 153 14.38 5.49 11.53
N PRO A 154 15.47 6.02 12.11
CA PRO A 154 15.75 7.46 12.09
C PRO A 154 16.19 8.00 10.72
N ALA A 155 16.62 7.13 9.81
CA ALA A 155 17.25 7.50 8.54
C ALA A 155 16.27 7.43 7.35
N VAL A 156 15.11 8.06 7.49
CA VAL A 156 14.10 8.24 6.44
C VAL A 156 13.85 9.73 6.20
N ALA A 157 13.37 10.09 5.00
CA ALA A 157 13.20 11.49 4.63
C ALA A 157 12.01 12.17 5.33
N ASN A 158 10.93 11.40 5.60
CA ASN A 158 9.67 11.91 6.10
C ASN A 158 9.34 11.26 7.46
N LEU A 159 9.91 11.83 8.53
CA LEU A 159 9.74 11.29 9.88
C LEU A 159 8.38 11.64 10.47
N GLU A 160 7.64 10.63 10.89
CA GLU A 160 6.41 10.79 11.67
C GLU A 160 6.55 10.06 13.01
N PRO A 161 6.65 10.79 14.14
CA PRO A 161 6.78 10.18 15.47
C PRO A 161 5.53 9.42 15.91
N GLY A 162 5.72 8.40 16.75
CA GLY A 162 4.65 7.64 17.40
C GLY A 162 3.92 6.72 16.45
#